data_AF-A0A6G2QVX8-F1
#
_entry.id   AF-A0A6G2QVX8-F1
#
_cell.length_a   1.000
_cell.length_b   1.000
_cell.length_c   1.000
_cell.angle_alpha   90.00
_cell.angle_beta   90.00
_cell.angle_gamma   90.00
#
_symmetry.space_group_name_H-M   'P 1'
#
loop_
_entity.id
_entity.type
_entity.pdbx_description
1 polymer ?
#
loop_
_entity_poly.entity_id
_entity_poly.type
_entity_poly.pdbx_seq_one_letter_code
_entity_poly.pdbx_strand_id
1 'polypeptide(L)' 'MAGRFAPRPTRTTVRGGRAAVPAGVPRQAPAPARVRTWTPDGPLDLGLVLGPLRRGPGDPTFRALPDGSVW' A
#
# COMPACT_ATOMS: atom_id res chain seq x y z
N MET A 1 36.98 -2.70 -0.65
CA MET A 1 37.01 -1.92 -1.90
C MET A 1 35.64 -1.98 -2.56
N ALA A 2 34.79 -0.95 -2.42
CA ALA A 2 33.54 -0.85 -3.18
C ALA A 2 33.77 0.11 -4.35
N GLY A 3 33.90 -0.44 -5.55
CA GLY A 3 34.05 0.32 -6.79
C GLY A 3 32.74 1.03 -7.13
N ARG A 4 32.83 2.35 -7.33
CA ARG A 4 31.87 3.25 -7.97
C ARG A 4 30.93 2.55 -8.98
N PHE A 5 29.69 2.26 -8.58
CA PHE A 5 28.66 1.91 -9.55
C PHE A 5 28.26 3.18 -10.30
N ALA A 6 28.73 3.33 -11.53
CA ALA A 6 28.29 4.38 -12.44
C ALA A 6 27.11 3.81 -13.25
N PRO A 7 25.86 4.25 -13.00
CA PRO A 7 24.70 3.71 -13.71
C PRO A 7 24.84 3.93 -15.21
N ARG A 8 24.67 2.86 -15.99
CA ARG A 8 24.74 2.89 -17.45
C ARG A 8 23.59 3.75 -17.99
N PRO A 9 23.87 4.73 -18.87
CA PRO A 9 22.82 5.56 -19.47
C PRO A 9 21.84 4.68 -20.26
N THR A 10 20.56 4.73 -19.91
CA THR A 10 19.49 4.11 -20.71
C THR A 10 19.00 5.11 -21.76
N ARG A 11 18.28 4.62 -22.78
CA ARG A 11 17.78 5.41 -23.93
C ARG A 11 17.08 6.73 -23.55
N THR A 12 16.57 6.84 -22.32
CA THR A 12 15.91 8.02 -21.75
C THR A 12 16.85 9.22 -21.55
N THR A 13 18.17 9.03 -21.38
CA THR A 13 19.11 10.14 -21.10
C THR A 13 19.72 10.79 -22.35
N VAL A 14 19.61 10.17 -23.53
CA VAL A 14 20.30 10.62 -24.76
C VAL A 14 19.55 11.75 -25.49
N ARG A 15 18.24 11.94 -25.23
CA ARG A 15 17.42 13.00 -25.85
C ARG A 15 17.13 14.20 -24.93
N GLY A 16 18.08 14.55 -24.06
CA GLY A 16 18.23 15.92 -23.57
C GLY A 16 17.10 16.50 -22.71
N GLY A 17 16.38 15.68 -21.94
CA GLY A 17 15.46 16.21 -20.93
C GLY A 17 15.43 15.30 -19.73
N ARG A 18 15.70 15.84 -18.52
CA ARG A 18 15.24 15.19 -17.29
C ARG A 18 13.75 14.91 -17.50
N ALA A 19 13.33 13.65 -17.42
CA ALA A 19 11.91 13.34 -17.44
C ALA A 19 11.25 14.19 -16.35
N ALA A 20 10.38 15.11 -16.75
CA ALA A 20 9.66 15.95 -15.81
C ALA A 20 8.85 15.00 -14.93
N VAL A 21 9.17 14.94 -13.63
CA VAL A 21 8.31 14.27 -12.68
C VAL A 21 7.05 15.13 -12.61
N PRO A 22 5.86 14.59 -12.95
CA PRO A 22 4.63 15.35 -12.83
C PRO A 22 4.51 15.91 -11.42
N ALA A 23 4.05 17.16 -11.31
CA ALA A 23 3.76 17.78 -10.02
C ALA A 23 2.88 16.82 -9.20
N GLY A 24 3.24 16.67 -7.92
CA GLY A 24 2.82 15.55 -7.08
C GLY A 24 1.34 15.19 -7.22
N VAL A 25 1.06 13.89 -7.29
CA VAL A 25 -0.31 13.35 -7.28
C VAL A 25 -1.04 13.94 -6.07
N PRO A 26 -2.21 14.58 -6.25
CA PRO A 26 -2.94 15.17 -5.14
C PRO A 26 -3.22 14.07 -4.11
N ARG A 27 -2.69 14.28 -2.90
CA ARG A 27 -2.95 13.37 -1.79
C ARG A 27 -4.36 13.65 -1.28
N GLN A 28 -5.15 12.60 -1.15
CA GLN A 28 -6.48 12.71 -0.56
C GLN A 28 -6.34 13.25 0.87
N ALA A 29 -7.01 14.36 1.16
CA ALA A 29 -7.06 14.91 2.50
C ALA A 29 -7.78 13.91 3.41
N PRO A 30 -7.31 13.70 4.64
CA PRO A 30 -7.98 12.82 5.58
C PRO A 30 -9.39 13.35 5.88
N ALA A 31 -10.40 12.54 5.58
CA ALA A 31 -11.79 12.78 5.96
C ALA A 31 -12.08 12.09 7.30
N PRO A 32 -13.07 12.56 8.08
CA PRO A 32 -13.49 11.83 9.28
C PRO A 32 -13.96 10.42 8.93
N ALA A 33 -13.55 9.44 9.75
CA ALA A 33 -13.96 8.06 9.58
C ALA A 33 -15.47 7.92 9.82
N ARG A 34 -16.16 7.18 8.93
CA ARG A 34 -17.55 6.80 9.16
C ARG A 34 -17.58 5.52 10.00
N VAL A 35 -18.26 5.56 11.15
CA VAL A 35 -18.29 4.45 12.10
C VAL A 35 -19.71 3.91 12.23
N ARG A 36 -19.82 2.59 12.36
CA ARG A 36 -21.04 1.90 12.80
C ARG A 36 -20.68 0.75 13.73
N THR A 37 -21.59 0.44 14.64
CA THR A 37 -21.54 -0.80 15.44
C THR A 37 -22.55 -1.78 14.87
N TRP A 38 -22.15 -3.04 14.70
CA TRP A 38 -23.00 -4.08 14.14
C TRP A 38 -22.76 -5.40 14.87
N THR A 39 -23.84 -6.14 15.11
CA THR A 39 -23.81 -7.48 15.68
C THR A 39 -24.25 -8.46 14.58
N PRO A 40 -23.47 -9.51 14.29
CA PRO A 40 -23.87 -10.52 13.32
C PRO A 40 -25.02 -11.37 13.87
N ASP A 41 -25.91 -11.81 12.99
CA ASP A 41 -27.03 -12.71 13.34
C ASP A 41 -26.55 -14.13 13.71
N GLY A 42 -25.29 -14.46 13.42
CA GLY A 42 -24.67 -15.74 13.71
C GLY A 42 -23.14 -15.63 13.88
N PRO A 43 -22.45 -16.76 14.08
CA PRO A 43 -21.00 -16.77 14.21
C PRO A 43 -20.31 -16.18 12.98
N LEU A 44 -19.35 -15.27 13.19
CA LEU A 44 -18.54 -14.67 12.13
C LEU A 44 -17.07 -14.77 12.50
N ASP A 45 -16.31 -15.49 11.67
CA ASP A 45 -14.85 -15.53 11.75
C ASP A 45 -14.26 -14.56 10.72
N LEU A 46 -13.78 -13.42 11.21
CA LEU A 46 -13.18 -12.39 10.36
C LEU A 46 -11.90 -12.88 9.66
N GLY A 47 -11.13 -13.78 10.27
CA GLY A 47 -9.91 -14.31 9.69
C GLY A 47 -10.20 -15.20 8.48
N LEU A 48 -11.23 -16.06 8.59
CA LEU A 48 -11.70 -16.89 7.48
C LEU A 48 -12.29 -16.04 6.34
N VAL A 49 -13.06 -15.00 6.65
CA VAL A 49 -13.73 -14.18 5.64
C VAL A 49 -12.76 -13.24 4.92
N LEU A 50 -11.86 -12.58 5.66
CA LEU A 50 -11.00 -11.53 5.11
C LEU A 50 -9.63 -12.05 4.65
N GLY A 51 -9.17 -13.20 5.17
CA GLY A 51 -7.87 -13.79 4.85
C GLY A 51 -7.55 -13.91 3.34
N PRO A 52 -8.50 -14.30 2.48
CA PRO A 52 -8.28 -14.38 1.02
C PRO A 52 -7.94 -13.04 0.33
N LEU A 53 -8.21 -11.88 0.96
CA LEU A 53 -7.92 -10.56 0.38
C LEU A 53 -6.42 -10.21 0.43
N ARG A 54 -5.65 -10.90 1.27
CA ARG A 54 -4.23 -10.68 1.45
C ARG A 54 -3.43 -11.06 0.20
N ARG A 55 -2.52 -10.19 -0.25
CA ARG A 55 -1.67 -10.39 -1.45
C ARG A 55 -0.32 -11.05 -1.15
N GLY A 56 -0.27 -11.88 -0.10
CA GLY A 56 0.92 -12.61 0.33
C GLY A 56 1.45 -12.24 1.72
N PRO A 57 2.49 -12.94 2.22
CA PRO A 57 3.10 -12.67 3.50
C PRO A 57 3.56 -11.21 3.65
N GLY A 58 3.25 -10.59 4.79
CA GLY A 58 3.64 -9.21 5.08
C GLY A 58 2.92 -8.10 4.30
N ASP A 59 1.79 -8.39 3.64
CA ASP A 59 1.00 -7.39 2.90
C ASP A 59 0.75 -6.11 3.75
N PRO A 60 1.30 -4.94 3.36
CA PRO A 60 1.15 -3.72 4.15
C PRO A 60 -0.27 -3.15 4.12
N THR A 61 -1.11 -3.61 3.18
CA THR A 61 -2.51 -3.24 2.98
C THR A 61 -3.50 -4.21 3.61
N PHE A 62 -3.00 -5.21 4.36
CA PHE A 62 -3.81 -6.12 5.16
C PHE A 62 -3.13 -6.39 6.51
N ARG A 63 -3.70 -5.89 7.61
CA ARG A 63 -3.19 -6.06 8.96
C ARG A 63 -4.29 -6.50 9.90
N ALA A 64 -4.05 -7.59 10.61
CA ALA A 64 -4.83 -7.98 11.78
C ALA A 64 -4.04 -7.60 13.04
N LEU A 65 -4.67 -6.84 13.93
CA LEU A 65 -4.07 -6.36 15.17
C LEU A 65 -4.52 -7.23 16.36
N PRO A 66 -3.76 -7.27 17.47
CA PRO A 66 -4.10 -8.09 18.64
C PRO A 66 -5.44 -7.74 19.30
N ASP A 67 -5.95 -6.54 19.07
CA ASP A 67 -7.26 -6.07 19.56
C ASP A 67 -8.43 -6.57 18.69
N GLY A 68 -8.15 -7.38 17.67
CA GLY A 68 -9.15 -7.92 16.74
C GLY A 68 -9.50 -6.99 15.58
N SER A 69 -8.88 -5.81 15.47
CA SER A 69 -9.11 -4.92 14.34
C SER A 69 -8.39 -5.40 13.07
N VAL A 70 -8.99 -5.16 11.91
CA VAL A 70 -8.46 -5.52 10.58
C VAL A 70 -8.54 -4.34 9.62
N TRP A 71 -7.46 -4.05 8.89
CA TRP A 71 -7.39 -2.97 7.89
C TRP A 71 -6.43 -3.25 6.73
#